data_AF-A0A928DER5-F1
#
_entry.id   AF-A0A928DER5-F1
#
_cell.length_a   1.000
_cell.length_b   1.000
_cell.length_c   1.000
_cell.angle_alpha   90.00
_cell.angle_beta   90.00
_cell.angle_gamma   90.00
#
_symmetry.space_group_name_H-M   'P 1'
#
loop_
_entity.id
_entity.type
_entity.pdbx_description
1 polymer ?
#
loop_
_entity_poly.entity_id
_entity_poly.type
_entity_poly.pdbx_seq_one_letter_code
_entity_poly.pdbx_strand_id
1 'polypeptide(L)'
;MKNIKTFITALTLILATIIMVGCGDYVGKEKSHPLFVKAGASQAAGNYKEAAQFYEDFLYVCPKSPLAHLELAKVYGDNLDDPFRAMYHYEKYLELSPTSPDAADVKKFSAACRKRVYEKLVKDYQTINAEQVQQEAAEYKKKMDEYVAYSNKLLEQNEKMKKMIRSGKVTREVSVRPLRAVEAPKNEDDPFSDATVDVRTERKDPVTQPKVNTGVREYTVVAGDTLTRISRKFYGTTRHWRAIKNANPGKIGNNDGLRIGVKLQIPDIGEGR
;
A
#
# COMPACT_ATOMS: atom_id res chain seq x y z
N MET A 1 -11.61 51.08 -17.07
CA MET A 1 -11.91 50.31 -15.83
C MET A 1 -13.05 49.28 -15.98
N LYS A 2 -14.05 49.46 -16.85
CA LYS A 2 -15.14 48.48 -17.04
C LYS A 2 -14.67 47.12 -17.59
N ASN A 3 -13.70 47.12 -18.52
CA ASN A 3 -13.22 45.90 -19.21
C ASN A 3 -12.31 45.00 -18.34
N ILE A 4 -11.70 45.54 -17.29
CA ILE A 4 -10.86 44.76 -16.36
C ILE A 4 -11.74 44.00 -15.37
N LYS A 5 -12.85 44.61 -14.93
CA LYS A 5 -13.80 43.95 -14.03
C LYS A 5 -14.48 42.76 -14.72
N THR A 6 -14.87 42.89 -15.99
CA THR A 6 -15.46 41.79 -16.77
C THR A 6 -14.48 40.64 -17.01
N PHE A 7 -13.19 40.94 -17.22
CA PHE A 7 -12.14 39.93 -17.35
C PHE A 7 -11.89 39.16 -16.04
N ILE A 8 -11.81 39.88 -14.91
CA ILE A 8 -11.61 39.26 -13.59
C ILE A 8 -12.81 38.39 -13.22
N THR A 9 -14.04 38.84 -13.49
CA THR A 9 -15.25 38.03 -13.22
C THR A 9 -15.32 36.77 -14.09
N ALA A 10 -14.91 36.84 -15.36
CA ALA A 10 -14.84 35.68 -16.24
C ALA A 10 -13.76 34.69 -15.80
N LEU A 11 -12.59 35.18 -15.37
CA LEU A 11 -11.49 34.35 -14.85
C LEU A 11 -11.87 33.62 -13.56
N THR A 12 -12.61 34.28 -12.65
CA THR A 12 -13.10 33.64 -11.41
C THR A 12 -14.16 32.58 -11.67
N LEU A 13 -14.99 32.74 -12.72
CA LEU A 13 -16.00 31.76 -13.11
C LEU A 13 -15.37 30.51 -13.72
N ILE A 14 -14.34 30.68 -14.56
CA ILE A 14 -13.57 29.57 -15.14
C ILE A 14 -12.78 28.84 -14.04
N LEU A 15 -12.15 29.57 -13.12
CA LEU A 15 -11.42 28.98 -12.00
C LEU A 15 -12.35 28.23 -11.03
N ALA A 16 -13.57 28.73 -10.79
CA ALA A 16 -14.58 28.05 -9.98
C ALA A 16 -15.08 26.74 -10.63
N THR A 17 -15.16 26.67 -11.97
CA THR A 17 -15.51 25.42 -12.67
C THR A 17 -14.40 24.38 -12.65
N ILE A 18 -13.13 24.80 -12.59
CA ILE A 18 -11.97 23.89 -12.54
C ILE A 18 -11.79 23.26 -11.14
N ILE A 19 -12.33 23.90 -10.08
CA ILE A 19 -12.28 23.38 -8.70
C ILE A 19 -13.35 22.29 -8.44
N MET A 20 -14.34 22.11 -9.33
CA MET A 20 -15.34 21.03 -9.24
C MET A 20 -14.97 19.74 -9.99
N VAL A 21 -13.73 19.56 -10.44
CA VAL A 21 -13.16 18.21 -10.61
C VAL A 21 -12.74 17.72 -9.21
N GLY A 22 -13.73 17.60 -8.35
CA GLY A 22 -13.58 17.04 -7.01
C GLY A 22 -13.06 15.61 -7.12
N CYS A 23 -12.35 15.15 -6.08
CA CYS A 23 -12.02 13.74 -5.87
C CYS A 23 -13.25 12.89 -6.19
N GLY A 24 -13.27 12.36 -7.41
CA GLY A 24 -14.46 11.75 -7.99
C GLY A 24 -14.70 10.44 -7.29
N ASP A 25 -15.77 10.38 -6.51
CA ASP A 25 -16.27 9.11 -6.04
C ASP A 25 -16.62 8.26 -7.28
N TYR A 26 -15.88 7.18 -7.51
CA TYR A 26 -16.07 6.29 -8.65
C TYR A 26 -17.12 5.20 -8.37
N VAL A 27 -17.80 5.23 -7.22
CA VAL A 27 -18.91 4.31 -6.93
C VAL A 27 -20.00 4.45 -8.01
N GLY A 28 -20.37 3.33 -8.64
CA GLY A 28 -21.31 3.28 -9.76
C GLY A 28 -20.73 3.70 -11.11
N LYS A 29 -19.47 4.16 -11.16
CA LYS A 29 -18.74 4.56 -12.38
C LYS A 29 -17.41 3.83 -12.50
N GLU A 30 -17.21 2.75 -11.75
CA GLU A 30 -15.94 2.03 -11.62
C GLU A 30 -15.37 1.66 -12.98
N LYS A 31 -16.22 1.13 -13.87
CA LYS A 31 -15.84 0.64 -15.21
C LYS A 31 -15.27 1.72 -16.11
N SER A 32 -15.44 3.00 -15.78
CA SER A 32 -14.83 4.11 -16.52
C SER A 32 -13.37 4.39 -16.10
N HIS A 33 -12.95 3.93 -14.92
CA HIS A 33 -11.62 4.21 -14.41
C HIS A 33 -10.56 3.35 -15.12
N PRO A 34 -9.43 3.93 -15.57
CA PRO A 34 -8.40 3.19 -16.31
C PRO A 34 -7.87 1.93 -15.60
N LEU A 35 -7.72 1.97 -14.27
CA LEU A 35 -7.30 0.80 -13.49
C LEU A 35 -8.34 -0.32 -13.53
N PHE A 36 -9.63 0.01 -13.44
CA PHE A 36 -10.69 -0.99 -13.46
C PHE A 36 -10.81 -1.64 -14.86
N VAL A 37 -10.65 -0.84 -15.92
CA VAL A 37 -10.60 -1.35 -17.31
C VAL A 37 -9.41 -2.30 -17.51
N LYS A 38 -8.22 -1.91 -17.03
CA LYS A 38 -7.02 -2.76 -17.09
C LYS A 38 -7.18 -4.06 -16.31
N ALA A 39 -7.84 -4.00 -15.15
CA ALA A 39 -8.15 -5.19 -14.36
C ALA A 39 -9.02 -6.17 -15.15
N GLY A 40 -10.12 -5.69 -15.73
CA GLY A 40 -11.00 -6.52 -16.57
C GLY A 40 -10.31 -7.07 -17.83
N ALA A 41 -9.48 -6.26 -18.49
CA ALA A 41 -8.70 -6.73 -19.64
C ALA A 41 -7.68 -7.82 -19.26
N SER A 42 -7.01 -7.66 -18.11
CA SER A 42 -6.05 -8.64 -17.59
C SER A 42 -6.76 -9.94 -17.21
N GLN A 43 -7.96 -9.84 -16.62
CA GLN A 43 -8.79 -11.00 -16.28
C GLN A 43 -9.24 -11.75 -17.53
N ALA A 44 -9.68 -11.03 -18.57
CA ALA A 44 -10.05 -11.62 -19.86
C ALA A 44 -8.85 -12.30 -20.56
N ALA A 45 -7.63 -11.79 -20.33
CA ALA A 45 -6.39 -12.40 -20.80
C ALA A 45 -5.90 -13.58 -19.95
N GLY A 46 -6.58 -13.94 -18.85
CA GLY A 46 -6.15 -14.99 -17.93
C GLY A 46 -5.02 -14.57 -16.98
N ASN A 47 -4.62 -13.29 -16.98
CA ASN A 47 -3.59 -12.75 -16.10
C ASN A 47 -4.19 -12.39 -14.73
N TYR A 48 -4.66 -13.39 -13.99
CA TYR A 48 -5.46 -13.19 -12.78
C TYR A 48 -4.72 -12.46 -11.65
N LYS A 49 -3.40 -12.70 -11.51
CA LYS A 49 -2.57 -11.99 -10.51
C LYS A 49 -2.48 -10.50 -10.82
N GLU A 50 -2.35 -10.16 -12.11
CA GLU A 50 -2.29 -8.78 -12.58
C GLU A 50 -3.67 -8.11 -12.50
N ALA A 51 -4.73 -8.83 -12.83
CA ALA A 51 -6.11 -8.38 -12.67
C ALA A 51 -6.41 -8.00 -11.22
N ALA A 52 -6.08 -8.89 -10.27
CA ALA A 52 -6.24 -8.63 -8.84
C ALA A 52 -5.48 -7.37 -8.41
N GLN A 53 -4.22 -7.23 -8.84
CA GLN A 53 -3.41 -6.04 -8.53
C GLN A 53 -4.06 -4.75 -9.03
N PHE A 54 -4.60 -4.73 -10.25
CA PHE A 54 -5.26 -3.53 -10.77
C PHE A 54 -6.55 -3.18 -10.03
N TYR A 55 -7.33 -4.18 -9.61
CA TYR A 55 -8.49 -3.94 -8.76
C TYR A 55 -8.09 -3.44 -7.35
N GLU A 56 -7.03 -3.97 -6.76
CA GLU A 56 -6.50 -3.49 -5.48
C GLU A 56 -6.02 -2.03 -5.59
N ASP A 57 -5.25 -1.73 -6.65
CA ASP A 57 -4.82 -0.37 -6.94
C ASP A 57 -6.00 0.59 -7.15
N PHE A 58 -7.10 0.11 -7.74
CA PHE A 58 -8.33 0.85 -7.85
C PHE A 58 -9.00 1.11 -6.48
N LEU A 59 -8.99 0.13 -5.55
CA LEU A 59 -9.54 0.31 -4.20
C LEU A 59 -8.79 1.38 -3.38
N TYR A 60 -7.53 1.69 -3.67
CA TYR A 60 -6.88 2.86 -3.04
C TYR A 60 -7.48 4.19 -3.49
N VAL A 61 -8.06 4.24 -4.71
CA VAL A 61 -8.73 5.42 -5.25
C VAL A 61 -10.19 5.47 -4.82
N CYS A 62 -10.88 4.32 -4.87
CA CYS A 62 -12.27 4.18 -4.47
C CYS A 62 -12.45 3.01 -3.48
N PRO A 63 -12.14 3.22 -2.18
CA PRO A 63 -12.17 2.15 -1.17
C PRO A 63 -13.56 1.60 -0.88
N LYS A 64 -14.62 2.32 -1.27
CA LYS A 64 -16.01 1.97 -1.04
C LYS A 64 -16.70 1.38 -2.27
N SER A 65 -15.94 0.97 -3.29
CA SER A 65 -16.52 0.38 -4.50
C SER A 65 -16.99 -1.05 -4.23
N PRO A 66 -18.31 -1.32 -4.23
CA PRO A 66 -18.81 -2.68 -4.05
C PRO A 66 -18.37 -3.54 -5.23
N LEU A 67 -18.46 -3.02 -6.46
CA LEU A 67 -18.14 -3.77 -7.66
C LEU A 67 -16.67 -4.24 -7.68
N ALA A 68 -15.72 -3.39 -7.27
CA ALA A 68 -14.32 -3.79 -7.20
C ALA A 68 -14.06 -4.89 -6.17
N HIS A 69 -14.72 -4.82 -5.00
CA HIS A 69 -14.69 -5.91 -4.03
C HIS A 69 -15.29 -7.19 -4.60
N LEU A 70 -16.42 -7.13 -5.31
CA LEU A 70 -17.03 -8.31 -5.91
C LEU A 70 -16.13 -8.98 -6.96
N GLU A 71 -15.53 -8.21 -7.86
CA GLU A 71 -14.63 -8.76 -8.88
C GLU A 71 -13.33 -9.32 -8.27
N LEU A 72 -12.75 -8.65 -7.27
CA LEU A 72 -11.60 -9.21 -6.52
C LEU A 72 -11.92 -10.53 -5.85
N ALA A 73 -13.10 -10.63 -5.24
CA ALA A 73 -13.50 -11.85 -4.56
C ALA A 73 -13.57 -13.04 -5.53
N LYS A 74 -14.11 -12.83 -6.73
CA LYS A 74 -14.15 -13.85 -7.79
C LYS A 74 -12.74 -14.22 -8.26
N VAL A 75 -11.90 -13.23 -8.59
CA VAL A 75 -10.52 -13.49 -9.06
C VAL A 75 -9.73 -14.27 -8.00
N TYR A 76 -9.83 -13.89 -6.73
CA TYR A 76 -9.15 -14.59 -5.65
C TYR A 76 -9.68 -16.01 -5.43
N GLY A 77 -11.00 -16.17 -5.39
CA GLY A 77 -11.63 -17.46 -5.08
C GLY A 77 -11.52 -18.47 -6.22
N ASP A 78 -11.76 -18.02 -7.44
CA ASP A 78 -11.96 -18.89 -8.59
C ASP A 78 -10.66 -19.12 -9.37
N ASN A 79 -9.78 -18.11 -9.41
CA ASN A 79 -8.60 -18.16 -10.27
C ASN A 79 -7.26 -18.24 -9.54
N LEU A 80 -7.16 -17.67 -8.34
CA LEU A 80 -5.92 -17.63 -7.57
C LEU A 80 -5.86 -18.64 -6.41
N ASP A 81 -6.93 -19.39 -6.19
CA ASP A 81 -7.07 -20.34 -5.07
C ASP A 81 -6.75 -19.73 -3.70
N ASP A 82 -7.14 -18.46 -3.52
CA ASP A 82 -7.04 -17.72 -2.26
C ASP A 82 -8.45 -17.49 -1.67
N PRO A 83 -9.06 -18.53 -1.08
CA PRO A 83 -10.41 -18.43 -0.53
C PRO A 83 -10.47 -17.47 0.68
N PHE A 84 -9.35 -17.21 1.36
CA PHE A 84 -9.32 -16.29 2.51
C PHE A 84 -9.47 -14.84 2.06
N ARG A 85 -8.68 -14.39 1.07
CA ARG A 85 -8.86 -13.04 0.49
C ARG A 85 -10.22 -12.91 -0.19
N ALA A 86 -10.69 -13.96 -0.87
CA ALA A 86 -12.01 -13.96 -1.48
C ALA A 86 -13.13 -13.68 -0.46
N MET A 87 -13.09 -14.35 0.70
CA MET A 87 -14.05 -14.11 1.79
C MET A 87 -14.07 -12.65 2.25
N TYR A 88 -12.90 -12.07 2.49
CA TYR A 88 -12.79 -10.67 2.91
C TYR A 88 -13.51 -9.73 1.94
N HIS A 89 -13.25 -9.90 0.64
CA HIS A 89 -13.85 -9.05 -0.39
C HIS A 89 -15.35 -9.30 -0.56
N TYR A 90 -15.83 -10.55 -0.43
CA TYR A 90 -17.27 -10.84 -0.40
C TYR A 90 -17.97 -10.21 0.81
N GLU A 91 -17.35 -10.24 1.99
CA GLU A 91 -17.90 -9.59 3.19
C GLU A 91 -17.96 -8.08 3.02
N LYS A 92 -16.90 -7.45 2.47
CA LYS A 92 -16.90 -6.02 2.14
C LYS A 92 -17.97 -5.66 1.12
N TYR A 93 -18.22 -6.50 0.12
CA TYR A 93 -19.33 -6.29 -0.82
C TYR A 93 -20.68 -6.26 -0.10
N LEU A 94 -20.93 -7.24 0.78
CA LEU A 94 -22.18 -7.34 1.53
C LEU A 94 -22.38 -6.19 2.51
N GLU A 95 -21.30 -5.66 3.11
CA GLU A 95 -21.34 -4.45 3.94
C GLU A 95 -21.73 -3.21 3.13
N LEU A 96 -21.17 -3.05 1.93
CA LEU A 96 -21.38 -1.88 1.07
C LEU A 96 -22.70 -1.96 0.28
N SER A 97 -23.22 -3.16 0.03
CA SER A 97 -24.42 -3.40 -0.79
C SER A 97 -25.31 -4.51 -0.20
N PRO A 98 -25.86 -4.31 1.02
CA PRO A 98 -26.59 -5.34 1.75
C PRO A 98 -27.91 -5.77 1.08
N THR A 99 -28.52 -4.88 0.29
CA THR A 99 -29.78 -5.11 -0.42
C THR A 99 -29.57 -5.47 -1.90
N SER A 100 -28.33 -5.74 -2.32
CA SER A 100 -28.02 -6.15 -3.69
C SER A 100 -28.81 -7.40 -4.10
N PRO A 101 -29.29 -7.50 -5.35
CA PRO A 101 -29.86 -8.74 -5.88
C PRO A 101 -28.92 -9.95 -5.70
N ASP A 102 -27.61 -9.73 -5.90
CA ASP A 102 -26.59 -10.77 -5.79
C ASP A 102 -26.24 -11.15 -4.34
N ALA A 103 -26.78 -10.46 -3.33
CA ALA A 103 -26.34 -10.64 -1.93
C ALA A 103 -26.56 -12.07 -1.42
N ALA A 104 -27.64 -12.74 -1.87
CA ALA A 104 -27.90 -14.12 -1.50
C ALA A 104 -26.84 -15.08 -2.03
N ASP A 105 -26.41 -14.89 -3.29
CA ASP A 105 -25.40 -15.75 -3.91
C ASP A 105 -24.00 -15.43 -3.41
N VAL A 106 -23.68 -14.16 -3.18
CA VAL A 106 -22.40 -13.75 -2.56
C VAL A 106 -22.24 -14.37 -1.17
N LYS A 107 -23.31 -14.46 -0.36
CA LYS A 107 -23.28 -15.18 0.92
C LYS A 107 -22.95 -16.66 0.74
N LYS A 108 -23.49 -17.32 -0.30
CA LYS A 108 -23.17 -18.72 -0.61
C LYS A 108 -21.71 -18.87 -1.06
N PHE A 109 -21.21 -17.97 -1.91
CA PHE A 109 -19.80 -17.98 -2.35
C PHE A 109 -18.83 -17.79 -1.17
N SER A 110 -19.12 -16.84 -0.28
CA SER A 110 -18.37 -16.66 0.97
C SER A 110 -18.39 -17.92 1.85
N ALA A 111 -19.56 -18.58 1.99
CA ALA A 111 -19.67 -19.84 2.72
C ALA A 111 -18.87 -20.99 2.07
N ALA A 112 -18.86 -21.07 0.74
CA ALA A 112 -18.05 -22.05 0.01
C ALA A 112 -16.54 -21.80 0.20
N CYS A 113 -16.11 -20.54 0.20
CA CYS A 113 -14.73 -20.17 0.50
C CYS A 113 -14.34 -20.57 1.93
N ARG A 114 -15.23 -20.34 2.92
CA ARG A 114 -15.02 -20.80 4.31
C ARG A 114 -14.78 -22.31 4.40
N LYS A 115 -15.57 -23.10 3.67
CA LYS A 115 -15.40 -24.56 3.64
C LYS A 115 -14.03 -24.97 3.07
N ARG A 116 -13.60 -24.34 1.97
CA ARG A 116 -12.27 -24.58 1.36
C ARG A 116 -11.11 -24.22 2.31
N VAL A 117 -11.24 -23.11 3.05
CA VAL A 117 -10.24 -22.73 4.07
C VAL A 117 -10.18 -23.79 5.15
N TYR A 118 -11.34 -24.21 5.68
CA TYR A 118 -11.39 -25.25 6.71
C TYR A 118 -10.74 -26.56 6.25
N GLU A 119 -11.03 -27.01 5.02
CA GLU A 119 -10.42 -28.22 4.44
C GLU A 119 -8.89 -28.13 4.36
N LYS A 120 -8.34 -26.96 3.96
CA LYS A 120 -6.88 -26.71 3.95
C LYS A 120 -6.31 -26.75 5.37
N LEU A 121 -6.94 -26.04 6.32
CA LEU A 121 -6.47 -25.97 7.70
C LEU A 121 -6.48 -27.33 8.41
N VAL A 122 -7.53 -28.13 8.21
CA VAL A 122 -7.60 -29.48 8.77
C VAL A 122 -6.44 -30.35 8.27
N LYS A 123 -6.03 -30.18 7.01
CA LYS A 123 -4.90 -30.89 6.43
C LYS A 123 -3.55 -30.40 7.00
N ASP A 124 -3.39 -29.09 7.15
CA ASP A 124 -2.12 -28.50 7.60
C ASP A 124 -1.89 -28.73 9.11
N TYR A 125 -2.96 -28.96 9.87
CA TYR A 125 -2.93 -29.00 11.34
C TYR A 125 -3.48 -30.29 11.96
N GLN A 126 -3.25 -31.44 11.31
CA GLN A 126 -3.80 -32.74 11.72
C GLN A 126 -3.44 -33.18 13.15
N THR A 127 -2.31 -32.72 13.70
CA THR A 127 -1.76 -33.18 14.99
C THR A 127 -1.63 -32.08 16.04
N ILE A 128 -2.42 -31.01 15.91
CA ILE A 128 -2.35 -29.87 16.83
C ILE A 128 -2.92 -30.20 18.21
N ASN A 129 -2.18 -29.85 19.26
CA ASN A 129 -2.68 -29.78 20.63
C ASN A 129 -3.29 -28.38 20.89
N ALA A 130 -4.56 -28.34 21.28
CA ALA A 130 -5.29 -27.10 21.56
C ALA A 130 -4.62 -26.23 22.64
N GLU A 131 -3.97 -26.85 23.63
CA GLU A 131 -3.28 -26.13 24.71
C GLU A 131 -2.03 -25.40 24.20
N GLN A 132 -1.26 -26.04 23.30
CA GLN A 132 -0.10 -25.42 22.66
C GLN A 132 -0.51 -24.24 21.79
N VAL A 133 -1.58 -24.37 21.00
CA VAL A 133 -2.11 -23.25 20.18
C VAL A 133 -2.54 -22.08 21.03
N GLN A 134 -3.20 -22.34 22.17
CA GLN A 134 -3.61 -21.27 23.07
C GLN A 134 -2.42 -20.56 23.71
N GLN A 135 -1.36 -21.30 24.07
CA GLN A 135 -0.13 -20.74 24.60
C GLN A 135 0.60 -19.88 23.56
N GLU A 136 0.79 -20.40 22.34
CA GLU A 136 1.38 -19.66 21.23
C GLU A 136 0.56 -18.39 20.91
N ALA A 137 -0.77 -18.50 20.81
CA ALA A 137 -1.64 -17.36 20.57
C ALA A 137 -1.55 -16.31 21.68
N ALA A 138 -1.44 -16.72 22.94
CA ALA A 138 -1.25 -15.81 24.07
C ALA A 138 0.11 -15.10 24.01
N GLU A 139 1.16 -15.82 23.60
CA GLU A 139 2.50 -15.25 23.41
C GLU A 139 2.51 -14.23 22.27
N TYR A 140 1.97 -14.57 21.10
CA TYR A 140 1.86 -13.65 19.96
C TYR A 140 1.00 -12.43 20.29
N LYS A 141 -0.07 -12.60 21.06
CA LYS A 141 -0.89 -11.49 21.54
C LYS A 141 -0.09 -10.55 22.42
N LYS A 142 0.68 -11.09 23.39
CA LYS A 142 1.56 -10.29 24.24
C LYS A 142 2.60 -9.52 23.42
N LYS A 143 3.25 -10.18 22.45
CA LYS A 143 4.18 -9.54 21.52
C LYS A 143 3.50 -8.41 20.73
N MET A 144 2.29 -8.63 20.22
CA MET A 144 1.52 -7.62 19.50
C MET A 144 1.18 -6.41 20.40
N ASP A 145 0.79 -6.64 21.66
CA ASP A 145 0.51 -5.56 22.62
C ASP A 145 1.76 -4.72 22.92
N GLU A 146 2.94 -5.36 23.03
CA GLU A 146 4.23 -4.67 23.17
C GLU A 146 4.55 -3.82 21.93
N TYR A 147 4.32 -4.34 20.71
CA TYR A 147 4.48 -3.60 19.45
C TYR A 147 3.53 -2.39 19.34
N VAL A 148 2.28 -2.55 19.77
CA VAL A 148 1.32 -1.44 19.79
C VAL A 148 1.74 -0.38 20.81
N ALA A 149 2.17 -0.78 22.00
CA ALA A 149 2.69 0.16 23.01
C ALA A 149 3.95 0.89 22.51
N TYR A 150 4.84 0.18 21.81
CA TYR A 150 6.01 0.75 21.17
C TYR A 150 5.65 1.78 20.09
N SER A 151 4.78 1.41 19.15
CA SER A 151 4.38 2.31 18.05
C SER A 151 3.67 3.56 18.55
N ASN A 152 2.82 3.45 19.58
CA ASN A 152 2.17 4.59 20.23
C ASN A 152 3.19 5.54 20.89
N LYS A 153 4.20 5.00 21.60
CA LYS A 153 5.30 5.82 22.16
C LYS A 153 6.06 6.57 21.08
N LEU A 154 6.35 5.91 19.96
CA LEU A 154 7.05 6.51 18.83
C LEU A 154 6.22 7.62 18.17
N LEU A 155 4.91 7.41 18.00
CA LEU A 155 3.98 8.43 17.52
C LEU A 155 3.93 9.65 18.46
N GLU A 156 3.89 9.43 19.76
CA GLU A 156 3.93 10.51 20.75
C GLU A 156 5.23 11.32 20.65
N GLN A 157 6.37 10.65 20.49
CA GLN A 157 7.65 11.31 20.27
C GLN A 157 7.67 12.11 18.96
N ASN A 158 7.14 11.55 17.88
CA ASN A 158 7.02 12.25 16.59
C ASN A 158 6.13 13.50 16.71
N GLU A 159 5.01 13.42 17.42
CA GLU A 159 4.14 14.58 17.65
C GLU A 159 4.81 15.63 18.54
N LYS A 160 5.55 15.22 19.58
CA LYS A 160 6.37 16.14 20.39
C LYS A 160 7.42 16.84 19.54
N MET A 161 8.13 16.10 18.68
CA MET A 161 9.15 16.64 17.78
C MET A 161 8.54 17.62 16.77
N LYS A 162 7.42 17.27 16.13
CA LYS A 162 6.69 18.18 15.24
C LYS A 162 6.25 19.46 15.95
N LYS A 163 5.77 19.37 17.21
CA LYS A 163 5.43 20.55 18.02
C LYS A 163 6.67 21.41 18.32
N MET A 164 7.81 20.81 18.62
CA MET A 164 9.08 21.53 18.81
C MET A 164 9.54 22.24 17.54
N ILE A 165 9.45 21.58 16.38
CA ILE A 165 9.75 22.19 15.07
C ILE A 165 8.81 23.36 14.78
N ARG A 166 7.49 23.17 14.93
CA ARG A 166 6.47 24.20 14.70
C ARG A 166 6.59 25.42 15.62
N SER A 167 7.03 25.21 16.87
CA SER A 167 7.19 26.28 17.86
C SER A 167 8.49 27.08 17.68
N GLY A 168 9.32 26.77 16.68
CA GLY A 168 10.59 27.47 16.44
C GLY A 168 11.63 27.27 17.55
N LYS A 169 11.35 26.40 18.55
CA LYS A 169 12.24 26.09 19.68
C LYS A 169 13.43 25.19 19.30
N VAL A 170 13.59 24.86 18.02
CA VAL A 170 14.78 24.17 17.53
C VAL A 170 15.90 25.20 17.37
N THR A 171 16.51 25.58 18.49
CA THR A 171 17.75 26.37 18.50
C THR A 171 18.85 25.56 17.84
N ARG A 172 19.65 26.20 16.98
CA ARG A 172 20.74 25.63 16.17
C ARG A 172 21.89 25.01 17.00
N GLU A 173 21.79 25.06 18.32
CA GLU A 173 22.58 24.29 19.27
C GLU A 173 21.70 23.22 19.91
N VAL A 174 21.60 22.06 19.25
CA VAL A 174 21.16 20.84 19.93
C VAL A 174 22.43 20.06 20.25
N SER A 175 22.92 20.23 21.48
CA SER A 175 23.66 19.15 22.13
C SER A 175 22.74 17.93 22.08
N VAL A 176 23.03 17.01 21.17
CA VAL A 176 22.28 15.77 21.00
C VAL A 176 22.61 14.92 22.21
N ARG A 177 21.98 15.20 23.35
CA ARG A 177 21.68 14.11 24.27
C ARG A 177 20.74 13.21 23.49
N PRO A 178 21.13 11.97 23.17
CA PRO A 178 20.23 11.06 22.49
C PRO A 178 18.99 10.97 23.36
N LEU A 179 17.83 11.33 22.81
CA LEU A 179 16.58 10.87 23.38
C LEU A 179 16.75 9.36 23.51
N ARG A 180 16.56 8.82 24.72
CA ARG A 180 16.72 7.40 24.99
C ARG A 180 15.95 6.66 23.90
N ALA A 181 16.69 5.96 23.03
CA ALA A 181 16.10 5.23 21.93
C ALA A 181 14.99 4.39 22.54
N VAL A 182 13.77 4.49 22.01
CA VAL A 182 12.77 3.48 22.34
C VAL A 182 13.34 2.21 21.73
N GLU A 183 13.89 1.34 22.57
CA GLU A 183 14.40 0.05 22.15
C GLU A 183 13.23 -0.70 21.54
N ALA A 184 13.35 -1.04 20.26
CA ALA A 184 12.38 -1.90 19.62
C ALA A 184 12.40 -3.26 20.32
N PRO A 185 11.25 -3.92 20.50
CA PRO A 185 11.23 -5.31 20.93
C PRO A 185 12.11 -6.15 19.97
N LYS A 186 12.99 -6.97 20.53
CA LYS A 186 13.87 -7.86 19.77
C LYS A 186 13.02 -9.01 19.23
N ASN A 187 12.90 -9.11 17.91
CA ASN A 187 12.30 -10.26 17.24
C ASN A 187 13.41 -11.26 16.89
N GLU A 188 13.60 -12.27 17.73
CA GLU A 188 14.56 -13.36 17.46
C GLU A 188 13.91 -14.50 16.64
N ASP A 189 12.58 -14.61 16.62
CA ASP A 189 11.83 -15.73 16.02
C ASP A 189 10.69 -15.31 15.06
N ASP A 190 10.80 -14.16 14.38
CA ASP A 190 9.76 -13.74 13.42
C ASP A 190 9.81 -14.63 12.15
N PRO A 191 8.75 -15.39 11.82
CA PRO A 191 8.69 -16.21 10.60
C PRO A 191 8.67 -15.36 9.31
N PHE A 192 8.51 -14.03 9.41
CA PHE A 192 8.70 -13.09 8.32
C PHE A 192 10.09 -12.41 8.32
N SER A 193 10.93 -12.65 9.33
CA SER A 193 12.34 -12.21 9.29
C SER A 193 13.18 -13.02 8.30
N ASP A 194 12.73 -14.23 7.96
CA ASP A 194 13.42 -15.18 7.07
C ASP A 194 13.02 -15.03 5.59
N ALA A 195 12.26 -13.98 5.23
CA ALA A 195 12.08 -13.56 3.84
C ALA A 195 13.32 -12.83 3.29
N THR A 196 14.52 -13.14 3.79
CA THR A 196 15.75 -12.92 3.06
C THR A 196 15.85 -14.01 2.00
N VAL A 197 15.50 -13.67 0.76
CA VAL A 197 15.89 -14.46 -0.40
C VAL A 197 17.40 -14.69 -0.30
N ASP A 198 17.76 -15.94 -0.08
CA ASP A 198 19.12 -16.45 0.06
C ASP A 198 19.87 -16.25 -1.26
N VAL A 199 20.44 -15.07 -1.45
CA VAL A 199 21.50 -14.85 -2.43
C VAL A 199 22.82 -15.08 -1.69
N ARG A 200 23.20 -16.34 -1.61
CA ARG A 200 24.56 -16.75 -1.28
C ARG A 200 25.52 -16.12 -2.28
N THR A 201 26.28 -15.12 -1.83
CA THR A 201 27.59 -14.77 -2.41
C THR A 201 28.65 -14.88 -1.33
N GLU A 202 29.61 -15.78 -1.55
CA GLU A 202 30.79 -16.00 -0.74
C GLU A 202 31.76 -14.81 -0.77
N ARG A 203 32.08 -14.29 0.44
CA ARG A 203 33.35 -13.70 0.99
C ARG A 203 34.09 -12.59 0.20
N LYS A 204 34.63 -11.51 0.82
CA LYS A 204 35.48 -11.44 2.04
C LYS A 204 35.69 -9.97 2.54
N ASP A 205 35.66 -9.78 3.87
CA ASP A 205 36.21 -8.72 4.78
C ASP A 205 35.84 -7.21 4.63
N PRO A 206 35.94 -6.37 5.69
CA PRO A 206 35.35 -6.43 7.04
C PRO A 206 34.46 -5.20 7.39
N VAL A 207 33.76 -5.29 8.52
CA VAL A 207 32.81 -4.33 9.13
C VAL A 207 33.26 -2.86 9.11
N THR A 208 32.39 -1.96 8.63
CA THR A 208 32.27 -0.57 9.14
C THR A 208 30.85 -0.04 8.91
N GLN A 209 30.07 0.22 9.97
CA GLN A 209 28.86 1.06 9.94
C GLN A 209 29.22 2.50 10.38
N PRO A 210 28.39 3.53 10.14
CA PRO A 210 27.79 3.92 8.86
C PRO A 210 28.16 5.39 8.54
N LYS A 211 28.55 5.67 7.30
CA LYS A 211 28.67 7.04 6.79
C LYS A 211 27.32 7.47 6.23
N VAL A 212 26.79 8.59 6.71
CA VAL A 212 25.60 9.26 6.16
C VAL A 212 25.82 9.48 4.66
N ASN A 213 25.04 8.79 3.83
CA ASN A 213 24.97 9.06 2.40
C ASN A 213 23.61 9.72 2.11
N THR A 214 23.64 11.05 2.03
CA THR A 214 22.67 11.88 1.30
C THR A 214 22.79 11.59 -0.19
N GLY A 215 22.16 10.51 -0.64
CA GLY A 215 22.31 10.02 -2.02
C GLY A 215 20.96 9.68 -2.65
N VAL A 216 20.77 10.18 -3.86
CA VAL A 216 19.78 9.65 -4.81
C VAL A 216 19.96 8.14 -4.90
N ARG A 217 18.88 7.36 -4.69
CA ARG A 217 18.94 5.89 -4.72
C ARG A 217 18.66 5.40 -6.14
N GLU A 218 19.51 4.57 -6.73
CA GLU A 218 19.25 4.00 -8.06
C GLU A 218 18.40 2.72 -7.96
N TYR A 219 17.39 2.60 -8.82
CA TYR A 219 16.48 1.45 -8.88
C TYR A 219 16.34 0.94 -10.31
N THR A 220 16.52 -0.37 -10.51
CA THR A 220 16.32 -1.00 -11.83
C THR A 220 14.88 -1.51 -11.94
N VAL A 221 14.16 -1.05 -12.96
CA VAL A 221 12.77 -1.43 -13.24
C VAL A 221 12.69 -2.93 -13.52
N VAL A 222 11.77 -3.62 -12.85
CA VAL A 222 11.46 -5.04 -13.10
C VAL A 222 10.08 -5.20 -13.74
N ALA A 223 9.76 -6.42 -14.18
CA ALA A 223 8.46 -6.73 -14.78
C ALA A 223 7.29 -6.35 -13.83
N GLY A 224 6.26 -5.73 -14.39
CA GLY A 224 5.08 -5.25 -13.66
C GLY A 224 5.28 -3.96 -12.85
N ASP A 225 6.46 -3.31 -12.92
CA ASP A 225 6.66 -2.05 -12.21
C ASP A 225 5.86 -0.90 -12.84
N THR A 226 5.33 -0.06 -11.97
CA THR A 226 4.75 1.24 -12.30
C THR A 226 5.42 2.31 -11.42
N LEU A 227 5.43 3.57 -11.87
CA LEU A 227 5.99 4.67 -11.07
C LEU A 227 5.30 4.82 -9.71
N THR A 228 4.01 4.49 -9.64
CA THR A 228 3.24 4.47 -8.38
C THR A 228 3.68 3.33 -7.47
N ARG A 229 3.97 2.13 -8.00
CA ARG A 229 4.50 1.00 -7.23
C ARG A 229 5.91 1.27 -6.71
N ILE A 230 6.76 1.85 -7.56
CA ILE A 230 8.11 2.29 -7.16
C ILE A 230 8.00 3.38 -6.08
N SER A 231 7.11 4.36 -6.24
CA SER A 231 6.84 5.37 -5.21
C SER A 231 6.40 4.73 -3.88
N ARG A 232 5.48 3.76 -3.91
CA ARG A 232 5.04 3.03 -2.71
C ARG A 232 6.21 2.28 -2.06
N LYS A 233 7.07 1.64 -2.86
CA LYS A 233 8.24 0.89 -2.39
C LYS A 233 9.28 1.76 -1.70
N PHE A 234 9.52 2.99 -2.19
CA PHE A 234 10.59 3.86 -1.68
C PHE A 234 10.11 4.93 -0.69
N TYR A 235 8.84 5.30 -0.73
CA TYR A 235 8.28 6.39 0.08
C TYR A 235 7.06 5.97 0.90
N GLY A 236 6.63 4.71 0.83
CA GLY A 236 5.42 4.21 1.52
C GLY A 236 4.10 4.74 0.96
N THR A 237 4.14 5.59 -0.08
CA THR A 237 2.96 6.22 -0.69
C THR A 237 3.09 6.28 -2.20
N THR A 238 1.97 6.20 -2.91
CA THR A 238 1.93 6.34 -4.37
C THR A 238 2.08 7.79 -4.82
N ARG A 239 1.98 8.76 -3.91
CA ARG A 239 1.88 10.21 -4.22
C ARG A 239 3.12 10.82 -4.88
N HIS A 240 4.28 10.20 -4.70
CA HIS A 240 5.58 10.74 -5.17
C HIS A 240 6.04 10.14 -6.50
N TRP A 241 5.16 9.47 -7.23
CA TRP A 241 5.44 8.96 -8.58
C TRP A 241 5.91 10.06 -9.55
N ARG A 242 5.36 11.29 -9.42
CA ARG A 242 5.78 12.45 -10.23
C ARG A 242 7.20 12.92 -9.89
N ALA A 243 7.62 12.81 -8.64
CA ALA A 243 8.99 13.15 -8.24
C ALA A 243 9.98 12.18 -8.89
N ILE A 244 9.68 10.88 -8.90
CA ILE A 244 10.46 9.87 -9.62
C ILE A 244 10.47 10.17 -11.12
N LYS A 245 9.33 10.55 -11.71
CA LYS A 245 9.27 10.91 -13.13
C LYS A 245 10.18 12.09 -13.47
N ASN A 246 10.06 13.18 -12.70
CA ASN A 246 10.82 14.42 -12.94
C ASN A 246 12.32 14.22 -12.73
N ALA A 247 12.72 13.33 -11.83
CA ALA A 247 14.13 12.97 -11.62
C ALA A 247 14.73 12.10 -12.74
N ASN A 248 13.91 11.60 -13.68
CA ASN A 248 14.33 10.67 -14.74
C ASN A 248 13.90 11.12 -16.15
N PRO A 249 14.29 12.34 -16.59
CA PRO A 249 13.93 12.81 -17.92
C PRO A 249 14.48 11.87 -19.00
N GLY A 250 13.64 11.54 -20.00
CA GLY A 250 14.01 10.69 -21.14
C GLY A 250 14.09 9.19 -20.87
N LYS A 251 13.96 8.73 -19.61
CA LYS A 251 13.98 7.30 -19.26
C LYS A 251 12.59 6.67 -19.13
N ILE A 252 11.55 7.49 -19.11
CA ILE A 252 10.15 7.12 -18.91
C ILE A 252 9.38 7.56 -20.16
N GLY A 253 8.55 6.67 -20.71
CA GLY A 253 7.75 6.98 -21.89
C GLY A 253 6.70 8.07 -21.62
N ASN A 254 6.21 8.71 -22.68
CA ASN A 254 5.22 9.80 -22.58
C ASN A 254 3.91 9.38 -21.85
N ASN A 255 3.57 8.09 -21.86
CA ASN A 255 2.42 7.53 -21.15
C ASN A 255 2.77 6.93 -19.77
N ASP A 256 3.83 7.43 -19.12
CA ASP A 256 4.33 6.94 -17.82
C ASP A 256 4.78 5.46 -17.84
N GLY A 257 4.99 4.92 -19.03
CA GLY A 257 5.42 3.54 -19.25
C GLY A 257 6.89 3.33 -18.85
N LEU A 258 7.12 2.30 -18.05
CA LEU A 258 8.45 1.87 -17.63
C LEU A 258 8.92 0.68 -18.49
N ARG A 259 10.17 0.72 -18.95
CA ARG A 259 10.81 -0.40 -19.65
C ARG A 259 11.63 -1.20 -18.64
N ILE A 260 11.47 -2.52 -18.68
CA ILE A 260 12.21 -3.45 -17.82
C ILE A 260 13.72 -3.27 -18.05
N GLY A 261 14.49 -3.27 -16.97
CA GLY A 261 15.95 -3.07 -16.99
C GLY A 261 16.39 -1.60 -16.97
N VAL A 262 15.48 -0.64 -17.07
CA VAL A 262 15.85 0.79 -16.98
C VAL A 262 16.20 1.16 -15.54
N LYS A 263 17.33 1.84 -15.37
CA LYS A 263 17.78 2.39 -14.09
C LYS A 263 17.18 3.78 -13.85
N LEU A 264 16.30 3.88 -12.87
CA LEU A 264 15.69 5.10 -12.38
C LEU A 264 16.43 5.64 -11.16
N GLN A 265 16.57 6.96 -11.12
CA GLN A 265 17.04 7.74 -10.00
C GLN A 265 15.83 8.02 -9.09
N ILE A 266 15.87 7.52 -7.86
CA ILE A 266 14.83 7.73 -6.85
C ILE A 266 15.28 8.90 -5.98
N PRO A 267 14.73 10.12 -6.20
CA PRO A 267 15.14 11.29 -5.44
C PRO A 267 14.81 11.09 -3.97
N ASP A 268 15.66 11.57 -3.08
CA ASP A 268 15.23 11.77 -1.71
C ASP A 268 14.28 12.98 -1.71
N ILE A 269 12.99 12.69 -1.53
CA ILE A 269 11.96 13.72 -1.48
C ILE A 269 11.92 14.42 -0.12
N GLY A 270 12.86 14.06 0.79
CA GLY A 270 13.13 14.68 2.07
C GLY A 270 11.90 15.34 2.61
N GLU A 271 10.96 14.55 3.16
CA GLU A 271 9.64 15.04 3.55
C GLU A 271 9.79 16.37 4.31
N GLY A 272 9.47 17.48 3.63
CA GLY A 272 9.49 18.83 4.19
C GLY A 272 8.58 18.85 5.43
N ARG A 273 9.07 19.33 6.56
CA ARG A 273 8.80 20.70 7.05
C ARG A 273 7.31 21.03 7.12
#